data_AF-A0A210R3M5-F1
#
_entry.id   AF-A0A210R3M5-F1
#
_cell.length_a   1.000
_cell.length_b   1.000
_cell.length_c   1.000
_cell.angle_alpha   90.00
_cell.angle_beta   90.00
_cell.angle_gamma   90.00
#
_symmetry.space_group_name_H-M   'P 1'
#
loop_
_entity.id
_entity.type
_entity.pdbx_description
1 polymer ?
#
loop_
_entity_poly.entity_id
_entity_poly.type
_entity_poly.pdbx_seq_one_letter_code
_entity_poly.pdbx_strand_id
1 'polypeptide(L)'
;MSYYDCPNFYFSGILKPEITVKYFAVFIIFFNSGLSLKTEEFTKAIFQVKIHVFIQGFTFIVFPMLMQTLATVLAPGPFDRDLIEGLKVLGCMPPPVSSAVILTKAANGNQAAAIFNSAFGSFLGIFVTPTLILMVVGSQADVPITTIIVQLCMTVVVPLITGQVVRHFVRVWLERTHIPFGSIGSGILLLIIYTTFCDTFSHKDINLDAINLMSIILLIVIIQAILLTLIFVVSSWRSAGFQSADCPALMFCATHKSVTLGIPIIKIIFSGDPSMSVIAIPLLVYHPSQILLGSLIVPFLRGWLFTQYRHRKSIARNV
;
A
#
# COMPACT_ATOMS: atom_id res chain seq x y z
N MET A 1 -19.40 29.23 25.11
CA MET A 1 -19.19 28.96 26.55
C MET A 1 -20.42 28.17 26.99
N SER A 2 -20.41 26.86 27.16
CA SER A 2 -19.35 25.97 27.68
C SER A 2 -19.09 24.77 26.77
N TYR A 3 -17.80 24.51 26.57
CA TYR A 3 -17.23 23.18 26.34
C TYR A 3 -17.44 22.35 27.62
N TYR A 4 -17.47 21.01 27.48
CA TYR A 4 -17.59 20.01 28.56
C TYR A 4 -19.00 19.79 29.10
N ASP A 5 -19.77 18.93 28.42
CA ASP A 5 -20.66 17.96 29.07
C ASP A 5 -21.14 16.93 28.04
N CYS A 6 -20.25 16.00 27.69
CA CYS A 6 -20.65 14.69 27.16
C CYS A 6 -20.01 13.64 28.07
N PRO A 7 -20.80 12.76 28.71
CA PRO A 7 -20.32 11.89 29.78
C PRO A 7 -19.30 10.86 29.25
N ASN A 8 -18.25 10.68 30.05
CA ASN A 8 -17.12 9.77 29.88
C ASN A 8 -17.50 8.32 29.54
N PHE A 9 -17.82 8.03 28.28
CA PHE A 9 -18.03 6.65 27.79
C PHE A 9 -16.96 6.16 26.80
N TYR A 10 -15.90 6.93 26.61
CA TYR A 10 -14.79 6.58 25.72
C TYR A 10 -13.56 6.12 26.52
N PHE A 11 -13.10 4.90 26.20
CA PHE A 11 -11.78 4.33 26.51
C PHE A 11 -11.44 3.93 27.96
N SER A 12 -12.02 2.82 28.43
CA SER A 12 -11.44 2.01 29.52
C SER A 12 -11.42 0.51 29.16
N GLY A 13 -10.94 0.19 27.95
CA GLY A 13 -10.53 -1.17 27.61
C GLY A 13 -9.08 -1.42 28.04
N ILE A 14 -8.78 -2.63 28.52
CA ILE A 14 -7.43 -3.08 28.97
C ILE A 14 -6.33 -2.75 27.92
N LEU A 15 -6.69 -2.67 26.64
CA LEU A 15 -5.77 -2.47 25.52
C LEU A 15 -5.40 -1.02 25.20
N LYS A 16 -6.06 0.02 25.75
CA LYS A 16 -5.85 1.45 25.40
C LYS A 16 -5.48 1.66 23.91
N PRO A 17 -6.43 1.47 22.98
CA PRO A 17 -6.16 1.40 21.54
C PRO A 17 -5.40 2.62 21.00
N GLU A 18 -5.67 3.80 21.55
CA GLU A 18 -5.04 5.07 21.19
C GLU A 18 -3.52 5.10 21.35
N ILE A 19 -2.95 4.32 22.28
CA ILE A 19 -1.50 4.25 22.54
C ILE A 19 -0.92 2.98 21.92
N THR A 20 -1.57 1.84 22.16
CA THR A 20 -1.10 0.51 21.74
C THR A 20 -1.18 0.33 20.22
N VAL A 21 -2.19 0.90 19.56
CA VAL A 21 -2.41 0.75 18.11
C VAL A 21 -1.80 1.90 17.32
N LYS A 22 -1.83 3.11 17.88
CA LYS A 22 -1.38 4.30 17.14
C LYS A 22 0.14 4.41 17.06
N TYR A 23 0.87 4.03 18.12
CA TYR A 23 2.34 4.15 18.15
C TYR A 23 3.04 2.79 18.15
N PHE A 24 2.63 1.86 19.02
CA PHE A 24 3.36 0.61 19.20
C PHE A 24 3.19 -0.36 18.03
N ALA A 25 1.95 -0.56 17.57
CA ALA A 25 1.66 -1.34 16.37
C ALA A 25 2.34 -0.79 15.10
N VAL A 26 2.28 0.52 14.89
CA VAL A 26 2.92 1.19 13.74
C VAL A 26 4.44 1.04 13.78
N PHE A 27 5.05 1.29 14.95
CA PHE A 27 6.48 1.06 15.16
C PHE A 27 6.89 -0.38 14.85
N ILE A 28 6.17 -1.37 15.40
CA ILE A 28 6.48 -2.79 15.20
C ILE A 28 6.36 -3.17 13.72
N ILE A 29 5.35 -2.69 12.99
CA ILE A 29 5.23 -3.05 11.58
C ILE A 29 6.41 -2.50 10.76
N PHE A 30 6.81 -1.25 10.98
CA PHE A 30 7.95 -0.67 10.25
C PHE A 30 9.29 -1.24 10.69
N PHE A 31 9.44 -1.52 11.98
CA PHE A 31 10.60 -2.22 12.51
C PHE A 31 10.73 -3.63 11.94
N ASN A 32 9.65 -4.42 11.91
CA ASN A 32 9.61 -5.74 11.28
C ASN A 32 9.87 -5.65 9.77
N SER A 33 9.37 -4.60 9.11
CA SER A 33 9.65 -4.35 7.70
C SER A 33 11.15 -4.14 7.48
N GLY A 34 11.81 -3.32 8.32
CA GLY A 34 13.27 -3.18 8.35
C GLY A 34 13.98 -4.52 8.57
N LEU A 35 13.58 -5.27 9.60
CA LEU A 35 14.16 -6.58 9.88
C LEU A 35 13.99 -7.59 8.75
N SER A 36 13.00 -7.43 7.86
CA SER A 36 12.69 -8.40 6.80
C SER A 36 13.51 -8.22 5.51
N LEU A 37 14.02 -7.00 5.22
CA LEU A 37 14.70 -6.71 3.96
C LEU A 37 16.14 -7.26 3.96
N LYS A 38 16.47 -8.07 2.95
CA LYS A 38 17.82 -8.61 2.72
C LYS A 38 18.65 -7.65 1.88
N THR A 39 19.76 -7.15 2.41
CA THR A 39 20.65 -6.21 1.73
C THR A 39 21.30 -6.79 0.47
N GLU A 40 21.53 -8.11 0.40
CA GLU A 40 22.19 -8.79 -0.74
C GLU A 40 21.33 -8.83 -2.02
N GLU A 41 20.00 -8.86 -1.88
CA GLU A 41 19.07 -8.83 -3.02
C GLU A 41 18.99 -7.44 -3.66
N PHE A 42 19.38 -6.40 -2.92
CA PHE A 42 19.33 -5.00 -3.33
C PHE A 42 20.36 -4.70 -4.44
N THR A 43 21.56 -5.24 -4.34
CA THR A 43 22.69 -4.90 -5.24
C THR A 43 22.45 -5.32 -6.69
N LYS A 44 21.82 -6.48 -6.92
CA LYS A 44 21.49 -6.94 -8.28
C LYS A 44 20.27 -6.24 -8.87
N ALA A 45 19.31 -5.87 -8.02
CA ALA A 45 18.09 -5.19 -8.46
C ALA A 45 18.39 -3.78 -8.99
N ILE A 46 19.29 -3.01 -8.35
CA ILE A 46 19.62 -1.62 -8.71
C ILE A 46 19.88 -1.40 -10.22
N PHE A 47 20.49 -2.38 -10.91
CA PHE A 47 20.82 -2.25 -12.32
C PHE A 47 19.61 -2.40 -13.26
N GLN A 48 18.43 -2.79 -12.78
CA GLN A 48 17.21 -2.94 -13.57
C GLN A 48 16.42 -1.63 -13.68
N VAL A 49 17.07 -0.51 -14.01
CA VAL A 49 16.49 0.85 -13.99
C VAL A 49 15.12 0.94 -14.68
N LYS A 50 14.93 0.23 -15.80
CA LYS A 50 13.68 0.23 -16.56
C LYS A 50 12.48 -0.27 -15.76
N ILE A 51 12.63 -1.36 -14.98
CA ILE A 51 11.51 -1.87 -14.15
C ILE A 51 11.19 -0.89 -13.03
N HIS A 52 12.23 -0.25 -12.47
CA HIS A 52 12.07 0.72 -11.38
C HIS A 52 11.35 1.98 -11.83
N VAL A 53 11.78 2.59 -12.93
CA VAL A 53 11.15 3.79 -13.48
C VAL A 53 9.69 3.52 -13.83
N PHE A 54 9.39 2.36 -14.43
CA PHE A 54 8.02 2.01 -14.76
C PHE A 54 7.15 1.87 -13.49
N ILE A 55 7.60 1.10 -12.50
CA ILE A 55 6.82 0.87 -11.28
C ILE A 55 6.61 2.19 -10.53
N GLN A 56 7.67 2.95 -10.26
CA GLN A 56 7.54 4.19 -9.49
C GLN A 56 6.76 5.26 -10.25
N GLY A 57 6.99 5.40 -11.56
CA GLY A 57 6.23 6.31 -12.41
C GLY A 57 4.75 5.94 -12.46
N PHE A 58 4.43 4.65 -12.56
CA PHE A 58 3.04 4.21 -12.51
C PHE A 58 2.42 4.52 -11.14
N THR A 59 3.10 4.15 -10.05
CA THR A 59 2.55 4.29 -8.68
C THR A 59 2.37 5.74 -8.24
N PHE A 60 3.28 6.65 -8.61
CA PHE A 60 3.28 8.04 -8.13
C PHE A 60 2.85 9.08 -9.17
N ILE A 61 2.66 8.71 -10.43
CA ILE A 61 2.19 9.64 -11.49
C ILE A 61 0.90 9.12 -12.11
N VAL A 62 0.95 7.95 -12.74
CA VAL A 62 -0.19 7.42 -13.51
C VAL A 62 -1.37 7.08 -12.59
N PHE A 63 -1.12 6.39 -11.48
CA PHE A 63 -2.18 5.98 -10.56
C PHE A 63 -2.88 7.19 -9.91
N PRO A 64 -2.17 8.19 -9.32
CA PRO A 64 -2.81 9.40 -8.82
C PRO A 64 -3.61 10.14 -9.90
N MET A 65 -3.09 10.27 -11.12
CA MET A 65 -3.80 10.89 -12.24
C MET A 65 -5.09 10.13 -12.58
N LEU A 66 -5.04 8.80 -12.67
CA LEU A 66 -6.21 7.97 -12.93
C LEU A 66 -7.28 8.15 -11.83
N MET A 67 -6.88 8.15 -10.56
CA MET A 67 -7.82 8.35 -9.46
C MET A 67 -8.39 9.78 -9.44
N GLN A 68 -7.59 10.79 -9.82
CA GLN A 68 -8.07 12.16 -9.93
C GLN A 68 -9.09 12.33 -11.07
N THR A 69 -8.83 11.74 -12.24
CA THR A 69 -9.79 11.73 -13.35
C THR A 69 -11.06 11.01 -12.94
N LEU A 70 -10.94 9.84 -12.33
CA LEU A 70 -12.09 9.09 -11.84
C LEU A 70 -12.90 9.89 -10.82
N ALA A 71 -12.24 10.52 -9.84
CA ALA A 71 -12.88 11.37 -8.85
C ALA A 71 -13.65 12.53 -9.50
N THR A 72 -13.12 13.13 -10.56
CA THR A 72 -13.79 14.19 -11.33
C THR A 72 -15.04 13.67 -12.05
N VAL A 73 -14.97 12.45 -12.61
CA VAL A 73 -16.11 11.80 -13.27
C VAL A 73 -17.20 11.39 -12.28
N LEU A 74 -16.82 11.01 -11.05
CA LEU A 74 -17.76 10.59 -10.00
C LEU A 74 -18.35 11.75 -9.21
N ALA A 75 -17.69 12.92 -9.19
CA ALA A 75 -18.12 14.13 -8.49
C ALA A 75 -19.58 14.58 -8.74
N PRO A 76 -20.13 14.53 -9.98
CA PRO A 76 -21.54 14.85 -10.20
C PRO A 76 -22.51 13.71 -9.83
N GLY A 77 -22.00 12.52 -9.49
CA GLY A 77 -22.80 11.35 -9.15
C GLY A 77 -23.32 11.34 -7.70
N PRO A 78 -24.00 10.25 -7.29
CA PRO A 78 -24.57 10.12 -5.95
C PRO A 78 -23.53 9.76 -4.86
N PHE A 79 -22.25 9.71 -5.21
CA PHE A 79 -21.19 9.28 -4.30
C PHE A 79 -20.92 10.36 -3.26
N ASP A 80 -20.70 9.91 -2.03
CA ASP A 80 -20.26 10.76 -0.93
C ASP A 80 -18.92 11.46 -1.28
N ARG A 81 -18.82 12.75 -0.95
CA ARG A 81 -17.66 13.58 -1.33
C ARG A 81 -16.38 13.12 -0.64
N ASP A 82 -16.47 12.68 0.61
CA ASP A 82 -15.33 12.24 1.40
C ASP A 82 -14.84 10.86 0.93
N LEU A 83 -15.75 10.02 0.42
CA LEU A 83 -15.36 8.79 -0.28
C LEU A 83 -14.62 9.07 -1.60
N ILE A 84 -15.08 10.06 -2.38
CA ILE A 84 -14.38 10.48 -3.61
C ILE A 84 -13.00 11.03 -3.26
N GLU A 85 -12.88 11.79 -2.18
CA GLU A 85 -11.60 12.27 -1.67
C GLU A 85 -10.69 11.12 -1.22
N GLY A 86 -11.26 10.11 -0.54
CA GLY A 86 -10.58 8.88 -0.21
C GLY A 86 -10.03 8.12 -1.43
N LEU A 87 -10.68 8.18 -2.59
CA LEU A 87 -10.15 7.60 -3.84
C LEU A 87 -8.90 8.35 -4.31
N LYS A 88 -8.90 9.69 -4.24
CA LYS A 88 -7.73 10.51 -4.58
C LYS A 88 -6.55 10.19 -3.65
N VAL A 89 -6.83 10.12 -2.35
CA VAL A 89 -5.85 9.78 -1.31
C VAL A 89 -5.28 8.38 -1.53
N LEU A 90 -6.13 7.38 -1.79
CA LEU A 90 -5.73 6.03 -2.19
C LEU A 90 -4.77 6.04 -3.38
N GLY A 91 -5.08 6.84 -4.40
CA GLY A 91 -4.25 6.97 -5.60
C GLY A 91 -2.82 7.41 -5.31
N CYS A 92 -2.63 8.24 -4.28
CA CYS A 92 -1.32 8.78 -3.88
C CYS A 92 -0.49 7.82 -3.01
N MET A 93 -1.09 6.71 -2.55
CA MET A 93 -0.42 5.81 -1.61
C MET A 93 0.80 5.11 -2.22
N PRO A 94 1.85 4.85 -1.42
CA PRO A 94 3.01 4.09 -1.87
C PRO A 94 2.72 2.59 -1.98
N PRO A 95 3.62 1.81 -2.61
CA PRO A 95 3.47 0.36 -2.71
C PRO A 95 3.69 -0.32 -1.34
N PRO A 96 3.09 -1.50 -1.09
CA PRO A 96 3.28 -2.24 0.15
C PRO A 96 4.63 -2.96 0.19
N VAL A 97 5.25 -3.00 1.38
CA VAL A 97 6.56 -3.68 1.58
C VAL A 97 6.47 -5.21 1.44
N SER A 98 5.30 -5.80 1.70
CA SER A 98 5.16 -7.26 1.88
C SER A 98 4.27 -7.94 0.84
N SER A 99 2.99 -7.56 0.73
CA SER A 99 2.00 -8.33 -0.05
C SER A 99 2.39 -8.47 -1.54
N ALA A 100 2.92 -7.43 -2.16
CA ALA A 100 3.39 -7.49 -3.53
C ALA A 100 4.56 -8.48 -3.70
N VAL A 101 5.54 -8.46 -2.79
CA VAL A 101 6.69 -9.38 -2.79
C VAL A 101 6.24 -10.83 -2.64
N ILE A 102 5.32 -11.10 -1.71
CA ILE A 102 4.79 -12.45 -1.46
C ILE A 102 4.09 -12.99 -2.71
N LEU A 103 3.26 -12.18 -3.36
CA LEU A 103 2.53 -12.59 -4.56
C LEU A 103 3.46 -12.75 -5.77
N THR A 104 4.46 -11.87 -5.93
CA THR A 104 5.49 -12.06 -6.97
C THR A 104 6.24 -13.37 -6.76
N LYS A 105 6.61 -13.69 -5.51
CA LYS A 105 7.24 -14.98 -5.16
C LYS A 105 6.32 -16.15 -5.50
N ALA A 106 5.05 -16.08 -5.10
CA ALA A 106 4.07 -17.13 -5.36
C ALA A 106 3.85 -17.35 -6.87
N ALA A 107 3.95 -16.29 -7.68
CA ALA A 107 3.87 -16.35 -9.12
C ALA A 107 5.15 -16.89 -9.80
N ASN A 108 6.23 -17.18 -9.07
CA ASN A 108 7.58 -17.45 -9.61
C ASN A 108 8.16 -16.28 -10.43
N GLY A 109 7.81 -15.04 -10.09
CA GLY A 109 8.37 -13.83 -10.69
C GLY A 109 9.71 -13.39 -10.08
N ASN A 110 10.23 -12.28 -10.59
CA ASN A 110 11.46 -11.65 -10.12
C ASN A 110 11.29 -11.03 -8.71
N GLN A 111 11.59 -11.83 -7.69
CA GLN A 111 11.46 -11.44 -6.28
C GLN A 111 12.40 -10.29 -5.89
N ALA A 112 13.62 -10.28 -6.42
CA ALA A 112 14.60 -9.23 -6.13
C ALA A 112 14.09 -7.85 -6.57
N ALA A 113 13.54 -7.77 -7.79
CA ALA A 113 12.95 -6.53 -8.29
C ALA A 113 11.71 -6.11 -7.49
N ALA A 114 10.88 -7.06 -7.07
CA ALA A 114 9.72 -6.74 -6.23
C ALA A 114 10.14 -6.21 -4.85
N ILE A 115 11.14 -6.83 -4.20
CA ILE A 115 11.68 -6.37 -2.91
C ILE A 115 12.23 -4.95 -3.04
N PHE A 116 13.07 -4.70 -4.05
CA PHE A 116 13.66 -3.39 -4.27
C PHE A 116 12.58 -2.33 -4.51
N ASN A 117 11.66 -2.57 -5.45
CA ASN A 117 10.62 -1.58 -5.79
C ASN A 117 9.64 -1.31 -4.64
N SER A 118 9.31 -2.35 -3.87
CA SER A 118 8.44 -2.21 -2.71
C SER A 118 9.11 -1.37 -1.62
N ALA A 119 10.40 -1.63 -1.34
CA ALA A 119 11.17 -0.87 -0.35
C ALA A 119 11.45 0.56 -0.81
N PHE A 120 11.96 0.72 -2.03
CA PHE A 120 12.29 2.02 -2.62
C PHE A 120 11.04 2.90 -2.77
N GLY A 121 9.94 2.34 -3.29
CA GLY A 121 8.67 3.06 -3.41
C GLY A 121 8.07 3.40 -2.05
N SER A 122 8.15 2.51 -1.07
CA SER A 122 7.73 2.83 0.31
C SER A 122 8.51 4.00 0.89
N PHE A 123 9.83 4.03 0.67
CA PHE A 123 10.69 5.12 1.11
C PHE A 123 10.37 6.44 0.38
N LEU A 124 10.25 6.41 -0.95
CA LEU A 124 9.85 7.58 -1.74
C LEU A 124 8.49 8.12 -1.30
N GLY A 125 7.54 7.22 -1.02
CA GLY A 125 6.19 7.57 -0.56
C GLY A 125 6.14 8.46 0.67
N ILE A 126 7.10 8.31 1.58
CA ILE A 126 7.17 9.12 2.81
C ILE A 126 7.28 10.62 2.48
N PHE A 127 7.93 10.96 1.37
CA PHE A 127 8.11 12.34 0.93
C PHE A 127 7.13 12.72 -0.19
N VAL A 128 6.91 11.82 -1.14
CA VAL A 128 6.11 12.07 -2.34
C VAL A 128 4.62 12.05 -2.04
N THR A 129 4.12 11.10 -1.24
CA THR A 129 2.68 10.94 -0.99
C THR A 129 2.06 12.16 -0.30
N PRO A 130 2.63 12.75 0.76
CA PRO A 130 2.05 13.96 1.36
C PRO A 130 1.94 15.12 0.37
N THR A 131 2.99 15.30 -0.44
CA THR A 131 3.02 16.33 -1.48
C THR A 131 1.94 16.10 -2.53
N LEU A 132 1.78 14.87 -3.01
CA LEU A 132 0.74 14.50 -3.97
C LEU A 132 -0.67 14.70 -3.39
N ILE A 133 -0.91 14.29 -2.14
CA ILE A 133 -2.23 14.47 -1.50
C ILE A 133 -2.57 15.95 -1.44
N LEU A 134 -1.66 16.81 -0.98
CA LEU A 134 -1.88 18.25 -0.92
C LEU A 134 -2.16 18.86 -2.31
N MET A 135 -1.52 18.36 -3.37
CA MET A 135 -1.79 18.80 -4.74
C MET A 135 -3.16 18.36 -5.27
N VAL A 136 -3.59 17.14 -4.95
CA VAL A 136 -4.76 16.49 -5.55
C VAL A 136 -6.06 16.79 -4.78
N VAL A 137 -5.96 16.89 -3.45
CA VAL A 137 -7.06 17.22 -2.54
C VAL A 137 -7.18 18.74 -2.34
N GLY A 138 -6.04 19.45 -2.34
CA GLY A 138 -5.97 20.88 -2.06
C GLY A 138 -5.50 21.18 -0.63
N SER A 139 -5.14 22.43 -0.39
CA SER A 139 -4.67 22.94 0.91
C SER A 139 -5.82 23.07 1.91
N GLN A 140 -6.32 21.95 2.43
CA GLN A 140 -7.19 21.92 3.61
C GLN A 140 -6.45 21.48 4.88
N ALA A 141 -5.18 21.10 4.78
CA ALA A 141 -4.37 20.74 5.94
C ALA A 141 -3.92 22.00 6.68
N ASP A 142 -4.45 22.21 7.89
CA ASP A 142 -3.96 23.22 8.85
C ASP A 142 -2.49 22.96 9.26
N VAL A 143 -1.99 21.75 9.01
CA VAL A 143 -0.65 21.32 9.39
C VAL A 143 0.36 21.60 8.27
N PRO A 144 1.47 22.31 8.54
CA PRO A 144 2.52 22.55 7.56
C PRO A 144 3.11 21.23 7.01
N ILE A 145 3.35 21.17 5.69
CA ILE A 145 3.92 19.99 5.03
C ILE A 145 5.24 19.54 5.66
N THR A 146 6.07 20.48 6.13
CA THR A 146 7.32 20.19 6.82
C THR A 146 7.07 19.37 8.09
N THR A 147 6.04 19.74 8.87
CA THR A 147 5.65 19.00 10.09
C THR A 147 5.16 17.61 9.74
N ILE A 148 4.36 17.47 8.67
CA ILE A 148 3.87 16.17 8.18
C ILE A 148 5.05 15.26 7.80
N ILE A 149 6.00 15.77 7.01
CA ILE A 149 7.18 15.00 6.59
C ILE A 149 8.03 14.61 7.81
N VAL A 150 8.31 15.52 8.74
CA VAL A 150 9.08 15.22 9.95
C VAL A 150 8.40 14.14 10.81
N GLN A 151 7.09 14.26 11.02
CA GLN A 151 6.33 13.26 11.77
C GLN A 151 6.35 11.88 11.08
N LEU A 152 6.24 11.85 9.74
CA LEU A 152 6.34 10.61 8.98
C LEU A 152 7.75 10.02 9.03
N CYS A 153 8.80 10.84 8.96
CA CYS A 153 10.17 10.37 9.17
C CYS A 153 10.34 9.73 10.56
N MET A 154 9.83 10.36 11.62
CA MET A 154 9.89 9.80 12.97
C MET A 154 9.06 8.53 13.12
N THR A 155 7.91 8.45 12.46
CA THR A 155 6.96 7.32 12.59
C THR A 155 7.34 6.12 11.72
N VAL A 156 7.97 6.36 10.56
CA VAL A 156 8.21 5.35 9.52
C VAL A 156 9.69 5.10 9.29
N VAL A 157 10.48 6.15 9.06
CA VAL A 157 11.90 6.03 8.70
C VAL A 157 12.72 5.55 9.90
N VAL A 158 12.53 6.16 11.08
CA VAL A 158 13.29 5.80 12.29
C VAL A 158 13.11 4.33 12.66
N PRO A 159 11.89 3.76 12.76
CA PRO A 159 11.72 2.35 13.09
C PRO A 159 12.29 1.42 12.01
N LEU A 160 12.18 1.81 10.72
CA LEU A 160 12.71 1.03 9.61
C LEU A 160 14.25 0.97 9.64
N ILE A 161 14.93 2.11 9.81
CA ILE A 161 16.40 2.17 9.96
C ILE A 161 16.83 1.39 11.19
N THR A 162 16.13 1.55 12.32
CA THR A 162 16.43 0.81 13.54
C THR A 162 16.31 -0.70 13.29
N GLY A 163 15.27 -1.14 12.60
CA GLY A 163 15.09 -2.54 12.19
C GLY A 163 16.22 -3.04 11.29
N GLN A 164 16.69 -2.24 10.33
CA GLN A 164 17.85 -2.59 9.49
C GLN A 164 19.15 -2.75 10.29
N VAL A 165 19.42 -1.79 11.17
CA VAL A 165 20.61 -1.80 12.02
C VAL A 165 20.59 -3.04 12.90
N VAL A 166 19.45 -3.33 13.55
CA VAL A 166 19.30 -4.54 14.37
C VAL A 166 19.48 -5.80 13.52
N ARG A 167 18.91 -5.85 12.30
CA ARG A 167 19.06 -7.00 11.39
C ARG A 167 20.52 -7.35 11.15
N HIS A 168 21.40 -6.36 11.01
CA HIS A 168 22.83 -6.58 10.79
C HIS A 168 23.44 -7.44 11.91
N PHE A 169 23.04 -7.21 13.17
CA PHE A 169 23.54 -7.95 14.32
C PHE A 169 22.87 -9.31 14.53
N VAL A 170 21.57 -9.42 14.23
CA VAL A 170 20.79 -10.66 14.51
C VAL A 170 20.55 -11.54 13.28
N ARG A 171 21.17 -11.22 12.13
CA ARG A 171 20.92 -11.91 10.85
C ARG A 171 20.98 -13.43 10.94
N VAL A 172 22.03 -13.97 11.56
CA VAL A 172 22.24 -15.43 11.69
C VAL A 172 21.15 -16.09 12.52
N TRP A 173 20.70 -15.41 13.58
CA TRP A 173 19.61 -15.89 14.43
C TRP A 173 18.26 -15.84 13.68
N LEU A 174 17.96 -14.73 13.00
CA LEU A 174 16.74 -14.59 12.20
C LEU A 174 16.60 -15.66 11.11
N GLU A 175 17.71 -15.95 10.42
CA GLU A 175 17.75 -16.96 9.36
C GLU A 175 17.57 -18.39 9.91
N ARG A 176 17.92 -18.65 11.17
CA ARG A 176 17.71 -19.94 11.83
C ARG A 176 16.30 -20.08 12.42
N THR A 177 15.77 -19.02 13.01
CA THR A 177 14.49 -19.06 13.75
C THR A 177 13.28 -18.91 12.83
N HIS A 178 13.45 -18.46 11.58
CA HIS A 178 12.37 -18.30 10.60
C HIS A 178 11.15 -17.53 11.16
N ILE A 179 11.40 -16.37 11.78
CA ILE A 179 10.34 -15.56 12.38
C ILE A 179 9.28 -15.22 11.32
N PRO A 180 7.98 -15.46 11.60
CA PRO A 180 6.90 -15.19 10.66
C PRO A 180 6.54 -13.70 10.67
N PHE A 181 7.48 -12.83 10.27
CA PHE A 181 7.27 -11.37 10.18
C PHE A 181 6.00 -11.00 9.38
N GLY A 182 5.68 -11.79 8.35
CA GLY A 182 4.46 -11.64 7.57
C GLY A 182 3.20 -11.85 8.41
N SER A 183 3.12 -12.93 9.19
CA SER A 183 1.94 -13.23 10.03
C SER A 183 1.77 -12.21 11.16
N ILE A 184 2.87 -11.78 11.78
CA ILE A 184 2.86 -10.73 12.82
C ILE A 184 2.38 -9.41 12.21
N GLY A 185 2.95 -9.01 11.07
CA GLY A 185 2.55 -7.81 10.35
C GLY A 185 1.07 -7.84 9.93
N SER A 186 0.58 -8.98 9.43
CA SER A 186 -0.83 -9.17 9.07
C SER A 186 -1.77 -9.08 10.28
N GLY A 187 -1.37 -9.64 11.44
CA GLY A 187 -2.17 -9.54 12.67
C GLY A 187 -2.29 -8.10 13.18
N ILE A 188 -1.19 -7.35 13.18
CA ILE A 188 -1.19 -5.94 13.58
C ILE A 188 -1.97 -5.09 12.56
N LEU A 189 -1.80 -5.38 11.26
CA LEU A 189 -2.54 -4.70 10.21
C LEU A 189 -4.05 -4.95 10.32
N LEU A 190 -4.46 -6.19 10.57
CA LEU A 190 -5.86 -6.53 10.81
C LEU A 190 -6.42 -5.76 12.01
N LEU A 191 -5.64 -5.63 13.08
CA LEU A 191 -6.01 -4.85 14.24
C LEU A 191 -6.12 -3.34 13.94
N ILE A 192 -5.23 -2.77 13.12
CA ILE A 192 -5.34 -1.37 12.64
C ILE A 192 -6.59 -1.18 11.79
N ILE A 193 -6.86 -2.09 10.86
CA ILE A 193 -8.06 -2.06 10.01
C ILE A 193 -9.31 -2.17 10.87
N TYR A 194 -9.35 -3.11 11.82
CA TYR A 194 -10.47 -3.32 12.72
C TYR A 194 -10.75 -2.10 13.58
N THR A 195 -9.74 -1.55 14.24
CA THR A 195 -9.91 -0.35 15.07
C THR A 195 -10.32 0.86 14.25
N THR A 196 -9.73 1.05 13.06
CA THR A 196 -10.14 2.14 12.16
C THR A 196 -11.58 1.95 11.68
N PHE A 197 -12.00 0.73 11.37
CA PHE A 197 -13.38 0.43 11.00
C PHE A 197 -14.35 0.70 12.16
N CYS A 198 -14.03 0.25 13.37
CA CYS A 198 -14.83 0.55 14.56
C CYS A 198 -14.95 2.06 14.79
N ASP A 199 -13.84 2.80 14.70
CA ASP A 199 -13.83 4.27 14.86
C ASP A 199 -14.66 4.95 13.76
N THR A 200 -14.60 4.47 12.52
CA THR A 200 -15.44 4.97 11.43
C THR A 200 -16.91 4.74 11.77
N PHE A 201 -17.34 3.50 11.96
CA PHE A 201 -18.78 3.19 12.11
C PHE A 201 -19.36 3.46 13.51
N SER A 202 -18.56 3.88 14.49
CA SER A 202 -19.06 4.29 15.81
C SER A 202 -19.60 5.72 15.85
N HIS A 203 -19.20 6.57 14.89
CA HIS A 203 -19.70 7.94 14.81
C HIS A 203 -21.13 7.94 14.27
N LYS A 204 -22.09 8.32 15.11
CA LYS A 204 -23.53 8.33 14.79
C LYS A 204 -23.91 9.28 13.65
N ASP A 205 -23.01 10.20 13.29
CA ASP A 205 -23.23 11.23 12.27
C ASP A 205 -22.79 10.79 10.86
N ILE A 206 -22.24 9.59 10.70
CA ILE A 206 -21.91 9.05 9.37
C ILE A 206 -23.20 8.61 8.66
N ASN A 207 -23.77 9.52 7.88
CA ASN A 207 -24.85 9.24 6.93
C ASN A 207 -24.34 8.53 5.66
N LEU A 208 -23.51 7.49 5.80
CA LEU A 208 -23.09 6.68 4.67
C LEU A 208 -24.17 5.65 4.34
N ASP A 209 -24.89 5.90 3.25
CA ASP A 209 -25.85 4.94 2.72
C ASP A 209 -25.15 3.62 2.34
N ALA A 210 -25.79 2.49 2.65
CA ALA A 210 -25.28 1.16 2.34
C ALA A 210 -25.04 0.98 0.83
N ILE A 211 -25.85 1.65 0.01
CA ILE A 211 -25.69 1.65 -1.46
C ILE A 211 -24.38 2.33 -1.88
N ASN A 212 -24.04 3.48 -1.25
CA ASN A 212 -22.79 4.18 -1.52
C ASN A 212 -21.56 3.38 -1.08
N LEU A 213 -21.67 2.65 0.04
CA LEU A 213 -20.60 1.76 0.49
C LEU A 213 -20.44 0.53 -0.44
N MET A 214 -21.54 -0.04 -0.93
CA MET A 214 -21.49 -1.17 -1.85
C MET A 214 -20.92 -0.76 -3.22
N SER A 215 -21.32 0.43 -3.71
CA SER A 215 -20.85 0.95 -4.99
C SER A 215 -19.35 1.26 -4.97
N ILE A 216 -18.82 1.84 -3.88
CA ILE A 216 -17.38 2.09 -3.75
C ILE A 216 -16.57 0.79 -3.68
N ILE A 217 -17.07 -0.25 -3.00
CA ILE A 217 -16.42 -1.57 -2.95
C ILE A 217 -16.34 -2.17 -4.36
N LEU A 218 -17.47 -2.20 -5.08
CA LEU A 218 -17.52 -2.74 -6.43
C LEU A 218 -16.59 -1.97 -7.36
N LEU A 219 -16.62 -0.64 -7.30
CA LEU A 219 -15.76 0.23 -8.09
C LEU A 219 -14.28 -0.06 -7.85
N ILE A 220 -13.86 -0.20 -6.58
CA ILE A 220 -12.47 -0.51 -6.21
C ILE A 220 -12.02 -1.87 -6.76
N VAL A 221 -12.88 -2.89 -6.66
CA VAL A 221 -12.60 -4.23 -7.20
C VAL A 221 -12.43 -4.16 -8.73
N ILE A 222 -13.31 -3.43 -9.42
CA ILE A 222 -13.25 -3.25 -10.88
C ILE A 222 -11.97 -2.53 -11.27
N ILE A 223 -11.66 -1.39 -10.64
CA ILE A 223 -10.43 -0.64 -10.90
C ILE A 223 -9.21 -1.54 -10.69
N GLN A 224 -9.17 -2.30 -9.59
CA GLN A 224 -8.03 -3.16 -9.32
C GLN A 224 -7.85 -4.26 -10.36
N ALA A 225 -8.95 -4.87 -10.81
CA ALA A 225 -8.92 -5.86 -11.89
C ALA A 225 -8.45 -5.24 -13.23
N ILE A 226 -8.93 -4.05 -13.56
CA ILE A 226 -8.52 -3.31 -14.77
C ILE A 226 -7.03 -2.98 -14.70
N LEU A 227 -6.54 -2.45 -13.59
CA LEU A 227 -5.14 -2.07 -13.43
C LEU A 227 -4.21 -3.29 -13.51
N LEU A 228 -4.54 -4.40 -12.84
CA LEU A 228 -3.76 -5.64 -12.95
C LEU A 228 -3.71 -6.14 -14.40
N THR A 229 -4.85 -6.13 -15.09
CA THR A 229 -4.95 -6.55 -16.50
C THR A 229 -4.15 -5.61 -17.42
N LEU A 230 -4.27 -4.30 -17.23
CA LEU A 230 -3.55 -3.28 -18.00
C LEU A 230 -2.04 -3.49 -17.87
N ILE A 231 -1.52 -3.61 -16.64
CA ILE A 231 -0.10 -3.81 -16.42
C ILE A 231 0.35 -5.17 -16.95
N PHE A 232 -0.46 -6.23 -16.85
CA PHE A 232 -0.15 -7.52 -17.49
C PHE A 232 0.00 -7.37 -19.01
N VAL A 233 -0.94 -6.71 -19.69
CA VAL A 233 -0.89 -6.49 -21.15
C VAL A 233 0.34 -5.67 -21.53
N VAL A 234 0.61 -4.57 -20.83
CA VAL A 234 1.79 -3.71 -21.11
C VAL A 234 3.10 -4.46 -20.86
N SER A 235 3.21 -5.19 -19.75
CA SER A 235 4.43 -5.90 -19.38
C SER A 235 4.68 -7.17 -20.21
N SER A 236 3.62 -7.82 -20.71
CA SER A 236 3.72 -8.97 -21.61
C SER A 236 3.98 -8.58 -23.07
N TRP A 237 3.83 -7.30 -23.42
CA TRP A 237 4.07 -6.80 -24.76
C TRP A 237 5.55 -6.87 -25.13
N ARG A 238 5.88 -7.54 -26.24
CA ARG A 238 7.28 -7.84 -26.62
C ARG A 238 8.15 -6.58 -26.81
N SER A 239 7.63 -5.54 -27.44
CA SER A 239 8.30 -4.24 -27.62
C SER A 239 8.43 -3.42 -26.34
N ALA A 240 7.65 -3.71 -25.28
CA ALA A 240 7.84 -3.05 -23.99
C ALA A 240 9.20 -3.42 -23.36
N GLY A 241 9.85 -4.49 -23.84
CA GLY A 241 11.23 -4.85 -23.52
C GLY A 241 11.46 -5.16 -22.05
N PHE A 242 10.46 -5.71 -21.37
CA PHE A 242 10.57 -6.33 -20.05
C PHE A 242 10.82 -7.83 -20.20
N GLN A 243 11.47 -8.45 -19.21
CA GLN A 243 11.54 -9.91 -19.19
C GLN A 243 10.23 -10.47 -18.69
N SER A 244 9.82 -11.65 -19.21
CA SER A 244 8.59 -12.29 -18.75
C SER A 244 8.58 -12.50 -17.23
N ALA A 245 9.74 -12.83 -16.64
CA ALA A 245 9.90 -12.99 -15.19
C ALA A 245 9.65 -11.71 -14.38
N ASP A 246 9.76 -10.53 -14.99
CA ASP A 246 9.52 -9.24 -14.34
C ASP A 246 8.01 -8.91 -14.26
N CYS A 247 7.18 -9.54 -15.08
CA CYS A 247 5.76 -9.26 -15.21
C CYS A 247 4.99 -9.32 -13.87
N PRO A 248 5.13 -10.37 -13.02
CA PRO A 248 4.46 -10.36 -11.72
C PRO A 248 4.95 -9.25 -10.78
N ALA A 249 6.22 -8.85 -10.86
CA ALA A 249 6.74 -7.73 -10.06
C ALA A 249 6.15 -6.40 -10.55
N LEU A 250 6.07 -6.19 -11.87
CA LEU A 250 5.43 -5.03 -12.49
C LEU A 250 3.96 -4.93 -12.07
N MET A 251 3.19 -6.02 -12.20
CA MET A 251 1.77 -6.03 -11.86
C MET A 251 1.52 -5.70 -10.39
N PHE A 252 2.17 -6.42 -9.47
CA PHE A 252 1.86 -6.27 -8.05
C PHE A 252 2.50 -5.01 -7.45
N CYS A 253 3.75 -4.69 -7.78
CA CYS A 253 4.39 -3.50 -7.19
C CYS A 253 3.84 -2.18 -7.76
N ALA A 254 3.39 -2.14 -9.02
CA ALA A 254 2.84 -0.91 -9.59
C ALA A 254 1.42 -0.63 -9.10
N THR A 255 0.59 -1.68 -8.98
CA THR A 255 -0.83 -1.52 -8.63
C THR A 255 -1.07 -1.57 -7.13
N HIS A 256 -0.39 -2.41 -6.35
CA HIS A 256 -0.74 -2.54 -4.94
C HIS A 256 -0.39 -1.27 -4.15
N LYS A 257 -1.23 -0.95 -3.16
CA LYS A 257 -1.11 0.20 -2.26
C LYS A 257 -0.94 -0.23 -0.80
N SER A 258 -0.16 0.53 -0.05
CA SER A 258 0.21 0.23 1.34
C SER A 258 -0.77 0.84 2.34
N VAL A 259 -1.59 0.01 2.98
CA VAL A 259 -2.41 0.44 4.14
C VAL A 259 -1.56 0.75 5.35
N THR A 260 -0.52 -0.06 5.56
CA THR A 260 0.43 0.10 6.66
C THR A 260 1.05 1.49 6.69
N LEU A 261 1.45 2.03 5.53
CA LEU A 261 1.94 3.40 5.39
C LEU A 261 0.80 4.41 5.29
N GLY A 262 -0.26 4.04 4.57
CA GLY A 262 -1.34 4.97 4.28
C GLY A 262 -2.15 5.40 5.48
N ILE A 263 -2.45 4.51 6.44
CA ILE A 263 -3.22 4.89 7.63
C ILE A 263 -2.48 5.92 8.50
N PRO A 264 -1.18 5.75 8.83
CA PRO A 264 -0.40 6.81 9.47
C PRO A 264 -0.35 8.11 8.68
N ILE A 265 -0.17 8.04 7.35
CA ILE A 265 -0.15 9.22 6.47
C ILE A 265 -1.48 9.98 6.54
N ILE A 266 -2.61 9.26 6.41
CA ILE A 266 -3.95 9.85 6.50
C ILE A 266 -4.17 10.49 7.87
N LYS A 267 -3.84 9.78 8.96
CA LYS A 267 -4.00 10.29 10.33
C LYS A 267 -3.19 11.56 10.61
N ILE A 268 -2.03 11.71 9.98
CA ILE A 268 -1.18 12.90 10.14
C ILE A 268 -1.70 14.06 9.28
N ILE A 269 -2.04 13.80 8.01
CA ILE A 269 -2.46 14.84 7.06
C ILE A 269 -3.85 15.39 7.41
N PHE A 270 -4.80 14.51 7.70
CA PHE A 270 -6.19 14.83 8.03
C PHE A 270 -6.41 14.89 9.55
N SER A 271 -5.37 15.22 10.31
CA SER A 271 -5.47 15.34 11.76
C SER A 271 -6.43 16.47 12.13
N GLY A 272 -7.56 16.13 12.75
CA GLY A 272 -8.58 17.09 13.16
C GLY A 272 -9.74 17.22 12.16
N ASP A 273 -9.66 16.56 11.01
CA ASP A 273 -10.74 16.47 10.04
C ASP A 273 -11.79 15.43 10.51
N PRO A 274 -13.07 15.81 10.69
CA PRO A 274 -14.13 14.87 11.07
C PRO A 274 -14.35 13.76 10.03
N SER A 275 -13.99 14.00 8.76
CA SER A 275 -14.17 13.08 7.64
C SER A 275 -12.99 12.12 7.44
N MET A 276 -11.91 12.23 8.23
CA MET A 276 -10.72 11.36 8.16
C MET A 276 -11.07 9.87 8.09
N SER A 277 -12.03 9.44 8.90
CA SER A 277 -12.47 8.05 8.99
C SER A 277 -13.17 7.56 7.72
N VAL A 278 -13.85 8.44 6.98
CA VAL A 278 -14.51 8.15 5.69
C VAL A 278 -13.48 8.17 4.56
N ILE A 279 -12.55 9.13 4.57
CA ILE A 279 -11.42 9.24 3.62
C ILE A 279 -10.55 7.98 3.65
N ALA A 280 -10.43 7.31 4.80
CA ALA A 280 -9.69 6.06 4.94
C ALA A 280 -10.39 4.83 4.30
N ILE A 281 -11.71 4.86 4.09
CA ILE A 281 -12.49 3.69 3.65
C ILE A 281 -11.98 3.10 2.33
N PRO A 282 -11.75 3.88 1.25
CA PRO A 282 -11.29 3.31 -0.01
C PRO A 282 -9.97 2.54 0.13
N LEU A 283 -9.05 3.04 0.95
CA LEU A 283 -7.78 2.36 1.24
C LEU A 283 -7.98 1.04 2.02
N LEU A 284 -8.86 1.05 3.02
CA LEU A 284 -9.20 -0.15 3.81
C LEU A 284 -9.86 -1.22 2.94
N VAL A 285 -10.67 -0.84 1.96
CA VAL A 285 -11.33 -1.75 1.01
C VAL A 285 -10.37 -2.24 -0.08
N TYR A 286 -9.49 -1.37 -0.57
CA TYR A 286 -8.54 -1.70 -1.63
C TYR A 286 -7.57 -2.80 -1.22
N HIS A 287 -7.14 -2.82 0.04
CA HIS A 287 -6.13 -3.73 0.53
C HIS A 287 -6.49 -5.23 0.58
N PRO A 288 -7.63 -5.64 1.16
CA PRO A 288 -8.06 -7.03 1.04
C PRO A 288 -8.36 -7.37 -0.43
N SER A 289 -8.96 -6.44 -1.19
CA SER A 289 -9.28 -6.62 -2.61
C SER A 289 -8.03 -6.92 -3.46
N GLN A 290 -6.95 -6.15 -3.30
CA GLN A 290 -5.70 -6.37 -4.04
C GLN A 290 -5.03 -7.71 -3.67
N ILE A 291 -5.10 -8.14 -2.40
CA ILE A 291 -4.53 -9.42 -1.97
C ILE A 291 -5.36 -10.58 -2.54
N LEU A 292 -6.69 -10.47 -2.49
CA LEU A 292 -7.60 -11.48 -3.03
C LEU A 292 -7.41 -11.63 -4.54
N LEU A 293 -7.55 -10.54 -5.30
CA LEU A 293 -7.39 -10.55 -6.76
C LEU A 293 -5.97 -10.96 -7.16
N GLY A 294 -4.96 -10.46 -6.45
CA GLY A 294 -3.57 -10.82 -6.67
C GLY A 294 -3.31 -12.31 -6.42
N SER A 295 -3.93 -12.91 -5.41
CA SER A 295 -3.82 -14.35 -5.13
C SER A 295 -4.54 -15.20 -6.18
N LEU A 296 -5.72 -14.75 -6.65
CA LEU A 296 -6.48 -15.44 -7.69
C LEU A 296 -5.75 -15.48 -9.04
N ILE A 297 -4.98 -14.45 -9.38
CA ILE A 297 -4.23 -14.40 -10.65
C ILE A 297 -2.90 -15.16 -10.62
N VAL A 298 -2.36 -15.49 -9.43
CA VAL A 298 -1.07 -16.19 -9.29
C VAL A 298 -0.99 -17.50 -10.08
N PRO A 299 -1.97 -18.43 -10.00
CA PRO A 299 -1.92 -19.68 -10.78
C PRO A 299 -1.84 -19.45 -12.28
N PHE A 300 -2.58 -18.46 -12.79
CA PHE A 300 -2.53 -18.06 -14.20
C PHE A 300 -1.14 -17.54 -14.58
N LEU A 301 -0.56 -16.63 -13.78
CA LEU A 301 0.78 -16.09 -14.03
C LEU A 301 1.86 -17.18 -14.03
N ARG A 302 1.77 -18.15 -13.11
CA ARG A 302 2.70 -19.30 -13.08
C ARG A 302 2.61 -20.11 -14.38
N GLY A 303 1.40 -20.41 -14.84
CA GLY A 303 1.17 -21.13 -16.09
C GLY A 303 1.72 -20.37 -17.30
N TRP A 304 1.45 -19.06 -17.37
CA TRP A 304 1.95 -18.20 -18.43
C TRP A 304 3.49 -18.08 -18.42
N LEU A 305 4.12 -17.93 -17.26
CA LEU A 305 5.59 -17.88 -17.17
C LEU A 305 6.24 -19.18 -17.65
N PHE A 306 5.63 -20.32 -17.32
CA PHE A 306 6.12 -21.63 -17.74
C PHE A 306 6.08 -21.79 -19.27
N THR A 307 5.03 -21.32 -19.94
CA THR A 307 4.96 -21.35 -21.42
C THR A 307 6.02 -20.46 -22.06
N GLN A 308 6.27 -19.27 -21.50
CA GLN A 308 7.33 -18.37 -21.97
C GLN A 308 8.73 -18.98 -21.82
N TYR A 309 8.98 -19.65 -20.68
CA TYR A 309 10.25 -20.35 -20.46
C TYR A 309 10.47 -21.48 -21.47
N ARG A 310 9.44 -22.30 -21.72
CA ARG A 310 9.51 -23.37 -22.74
C ARG A 310 9.77 -22.81 -24.13
N HIS A 311 9.08 -21.73 -24.51
CA HIS A 311 9.25 -21.10 -25.81
C HIS A 311 10.68 -20.58 -26.00
N ARG A 312 11.26 -19.90 -25.00
CA ARG A 312 12.67 -19.45 -25.05
C ARG A 312 13.65 -20.63 -25.17
N LYS A 313 13.42 -21.71 -24.41
CA LYS A 313 14.28 -22.91 -24.46
C LYS A 313 14.19 -23.63 -25.81
N SER A 314 13.03 -23.62 -26.47
CA SER A 314 12.85 -24.16 -27.81
C SER A 314 13.65 -23.37 -28.86
N ILE A 315 13.55 -22.04 -28.82
CA ILE A 315 14.32 -21.16 -29.72
C ILE A 315 15.82 -21.38 -29.54
N ALA A 316 16.30 -21.42 -28.29
CA ALA A 316 17.73 -21.60 -27.99
C ALA A 316 18.30 -22.99 -28.37
N ARG A 317 17.45 -23.97 -28.71
CA ARG A 317 17.88 -25.29 -29.22
C ARG A 317 17.92 -25.37 -30.74
N ASN A 318 17.29 -24.42 -31.42
CA ASN A 318 17.18 -24.37 -32.88
C ASN A 318 18.14 -23.32 -33.50
N VAL A 319 18.98 -22.70 -32.68
CA VAL A 319 20.10 -21.82 -33.05
C VAL A 319 21.38 -22.49 -32.59
#